data_AF-A0A2S5RHC5-F1
#
_entry.id   AF-A0A2S5RHC5-F1
#
_cell.length_a   1.000
_cell.length_b   1.000
_cell.length_c   1.000
_cell.angle_alpha   90.00
_cell.angle_beta   90.00
_cell.angle_gamma   90.00
#
_symmetry.space_group_name_H-M   'P 1'
#
loop_
_entity.id
_entity.type
_entity.pdbx_description
1 polymer ?
#
loop_
_entity_poly.entity_id
_entity_poly.type
_entity_poly.pdbx_seq_one_letter_code
_entity_poly.pdbx_strand_id
1 'polypeptide(L)'
;MKNHKKIKSYKIFIKNHKKIFQKIVSDEGFDNSQVKKIFKLSQKNIILRLFLNVVTIEKKHLSSFYNEAVFLLIIFWFIDNDFEYKKNQDQFNFQVKLKNFLNNLTISSDLNLEEEILKSYDTEDLKKSHNDILNKHNWFKLCGNIFASISLEKKQELYNYGYLVSLFIFISFQYKKINIENSENLYIYKLNANTKLNEATMKLSPIQFNHLILKTNHWLEKLS
;
A
#
# COMPACT_ATOMS: atom_id res chain seq x y z
N MET A 1 25.72 -14.49 -17.12
CA MET A 1 24.90 -14.65 -15.88
C MET A 1 25.60 -13.99 -14.69
N LYS A 2 25.30 -12.73 -14.35
CA LYS A 2 25.78 -12.09 -13.10
C LYS A 2 24.73 -11.12 -12.58
N ASN A 3 24.60 -11.09 -11.25
CA ASN A 3 23.83 -10.17 -10.39
C ASN A 3 22.43 -10.59 -9.91
N HIS A 4 22.34 -11.76 -9.28
CA HIS A 4 21.35 -12.04 -8.22
C HIS A 4 21.58 -11.24 -6.90
N LYS A 5 22.32 -10.11 -6.92
CA LYS A 5 22.60 -9.29 -5.73
C LYS A 5 21.51 -8.25 -5.38
N LYS A 6 20.37 -8.19 -6.10
CA LYS A 6 19.33 -7.17 -5.87
C LYS A 6 18.30 -7.49 -4.77
N ILE A 7 18.35 -8.64 -4.09
CA ILE A 7 17.27 -9.09 -3.18
C ILE A 7 17.51 -8.70 -1.69
N LYS A 8 18.66 -8.11 -1.32
CA LYS A 8 18.96 -7.74 0.08
C LYS A 8 18.80 -6.25 0.42
N SER A 9 18.68 -5.34 -0.55
CA SER A 9 18.78 -3.90 -0.31
C SER A 9 17.66 -3.32 0.55
N TYR A 10 16.40 -3.78 0.43
CA TYR A 10 15.28 -3.20 1.19
C TYR A 10 15.26 -3.61 2.67
N LYS A 11 15.61 -4.88 2.99
CA LYS A 11 15.78 -5.30 4.39
C LYS A 11 16.91 -4.52 5.04
N ILE A 12 17.98 -4.28 4.28
CA ILE A 12 19.12 -3.46 4.71
C ILE A 12 18.70 -2.00 4.85
N PHE A 13 17.85 -1.46 3.96
CA PHE A 13 17.36 -0.09 4.00
C PHE A 13 16.68 0.23 5.34
N ILE A 14 15.65 -0.52 5.73
CA ILE A 14 14.97 -0.29 7.00
C ILE A 14 15.87 -0.65 8.21
N LYS A 15 16.66 -1.72 8.12
CA LYS A 15 17.56 -2.15 9.20
C LYS A 15 18.65 -1.11 9.49
N ASN A 16 19.26 -0.53 8.47
CA ASN A 16 20.33 0.46 8.62
C ASN A 16 19.83 1.77 9.20
N HIS A 17 18.54 2.08 8.99
CA HIS A 17 17.91 3.28 9.53
C HIS A 17 17.03 2.96 10.75
N LYS A 18 17.26 1.85 11.44
CA LYS A 18 16.40 1.39 12.56
C LYS A 18 16.16 2.48 13.62
N LYS A 19 17.18 3.25 13.99
CA LYS A 19 17.04 4.35 14.96
C LYS A 19 16.09 5.45 14.45
N ILE A 20 16.21 5.80 13.18
CA ILE A 20 15.38 6.83 12.53
C ILE A 20 13.94 6.30 12.40
N PHE A 21 13.75 5.04 12.00
CA PHE A 21 12.45 4.37 11.98
C PHE A 21 11.78 4.45 13.36
N GLN A 22 12.50 4.03 14.40
CA GLN A 22 11.99 4.01 15.77
C GLN A 22 11.60 5.41 16.23
N LYS A 23 12.42 6.42 15.90
CA LYS A 23 12.13 7.83 16.21
C LYS A 23 10.85 8.30 15.51
N ILE A 24 10.76 8.18 14.18
CA ILE A 24 9.59 8.62 13.42
C ILE A 24 8.33 7.94 13.96
N VAL A 25 8.35 6.62 14.14
CA VAL A 25 7.18 5.88 14.63
C VAL A 25 6.81 6.29 16.07
N SER A 26 7.79 6.56 16.94
CA SER A 26 7.50 7.05 18.30
C SER A 26 6.97 8.48 18.30
N ASP A 27 7.50 9.35 17.43
CA ASP A 27 7.03 10.74 17.24
C ASP A 27 5.56 10.74 16.76
N GLU A 28 5.12 9.69 16.08
CA GLU A 28 3.72 9.45 15.69
C GLU A 28 2.84 8.87 16.81
N GLY A 29 3.35 8.76 18.05
CA GLY A 29 2.58 8.36 19.22
C GLY A 29 2.54 6.85 19.49
N PHE A 30 3.30 6.05 18.75
CA PHE A 30 3.32 4.60 18.95
C PHE A 30 4.25 4.20 20.09
N ASP A 31 3.78 3.27 20.92
CA ASP A 31 4.59 2.72 22.01
C ASP A 31 5.71 1.77 21.50
N ASN A 32 6.65 1.45 22.38
CA ASN A 32 7.78 0.56 22.06
C ASN A 32 7.37 -0.85 21.59
N SER A 33 6.22 -1.37 22.03
CA SER A 33 5.68 -2.66 21.60
C SER A 33 5.16 -2.56 20.17
N GLN A 34 4.37 -1.53 19.88
CA GLN A 34 3.84 -1.23 18.55
C GLN A 34 4.98 -0.97 17.55
N VAL A 35 5.98 -0.16 17.91
CA VAL A 35 7.18 0.09 17.10
C VAL A 35 7.88 -1.21 16.69
N LYS A 36 8.04 -2.16 17.64
CA LYS A 36 8.63 -3.48 17.34
C LYS A 36 7.76 -4.28 16.37
N LYS A 37 6.44 -4.23 16.50
CA LYS A 37 5.51 -4.93 15.60
C LYS A 37 5.53 -4.32 14.19
N ILE A 38 5.49 -2.99 14.07
CA ILE A 38 5.59 -2.28 12.77
C ILE A 38 6.94 -2.56 12.10
N PHE A 39 8.04 -2.56 12.87
CA PHE A 39 9.36 -2.94 12.33
C PHE A 39 9.38 -4.38 11.79
N LYS A 40 8.70 -5.33 12.45
CA LYS A 40 8.56 -6.70 11.92
C LYS A 40 7.72 -6.75 10.65
N LEU A 41 6.64 -5.95 10.55
CA LEU A 41 5.83 -5.84 9.33
C LEU A 41 6.68 -5.41 8.14
N SER A 42 7.64 -4.49 8.33
CA SER A 42 8.53 -4.03 7.24
C SER A 42 9.26 -5.14 6.50
N GLN A 43 9.52 -6.25 7.19
CA GLN A 43 10.24 -7.37 6.60
C GLN A 43 9.38 -8.19 5.65
N LYS A 44 8.05 -8.12 5.78
CA LYS A 44 7.06 -8.92 5.03
C LYS A 44 6.12 -8.08 4.17
N ASN A 45 6.06 -6.77 4.37
CA ASN A 45 5.14 -5.88 3.68
C ASN A 45 5.41 -5.83 2.15
N ILE A 46 4.45 -6.33 1.36
CA ILE A 46 4.54 -6.38 -0.10
C ILE A 46 4.44 -4.99 -0.73
N ILE A 47 3.54 -4.13 -0.22
CA ILE A 47 3.34 -2.76 -0.72
C ILE A 47 4.66 -1.98 -0.64
N LEU A 48 5.35 -2.02 0.50
CA LEU A 48 6.66 -1.38 0.69
C LEU A 48 7.69 -1.90 -0.31
N ARG A 49 7.70 -3.21 -0.59
CA ARG A 49 8.65 -3.79 -1.55
C ARG A 49 8.36 -3.33 -2.98
N LEU A 50 7.09 -3.25 -3.35
CA LEU A 50 6.67 -2.75 -4.66
C LEU A 50 6.98 -1.26 -4.79
N PHE A 51 6.72 -0.46 -3.75
CA PHE A 51 7.12 0.95 -3.69
C PHE A 51 8.62 1.12 -3.96
N LEU A 52 9.49 0.43 -3.21
CA LEU A 52 10.94 0.54 -3.39
C LEU A 52 11.42 0.00 -4.75
N ASN A 53 10.73 -0.98 -5.33
CA ASN A 53 10.99 -1.38 -6.71
C ASN A 53 10.68 -0.20 -7.63
N VAL A 54 9.48 0.38 -7.58
CA VAL A 54 9.08 1.50 -8.44
C VAL A 54 10.05 2.68 -8.32
N VAL A 55 10.49 3.04 -7.11
CA VAL A 55 11.55 4.06 -6.91
C VAL A 55 12.83 3.70 -7.69
N THR A 56 13.22 2.42 -7.68
CA THR A 56 14.38 1.94 -8.44
C THR A 56 14.14 1.97 -9.95
N ILE A 57 12.93 1.66 -10.41
CA ILE A 57 12.52 1.69 -11.83
C ILE A 57 12.60 3.11 -12.37
N GLU A 58 12.09 4.07 -11.61
CA GLU A 58 12.15 5.51 -11.89
C GLU A 58 13.56 6.10 -11.66
N LYS A 59 14.56 5.24 -11.42
CA LYS A 59 15.98 5.57 -11.25
C LYS A 59 16.22 6.62 -10.16
N LYS A 60 15.38 6.65 -9.13
CA LYS A 60 15.53 7.58 -7.99
C LYS A 60 16.34 6.94 -6.86
N HIS A 61 16.91 7.79 -6.00
CA HIS A 61 17.67 7.33 -4.83
C HIS A 61 16.73 6.86 -3.71
N LEU A 62 16.85 5.59 -3.30
CA LEU A 62 16.00 4.99 -2.26
C LEU A 62 15.99 5.78 -0.94
N SER A 63 17.14 6.35 -0.55
CA SER A 63 17.27 7.17 0.67
C SER A 63 16.40 8.42 0.68
N SER A 64 16.07 8.95 -0.48
CA SER A 64 15.18 10.12 -0.59
C SER A 64 13.73 9.79 -0.24
N PHE A 65 13.35 8.50 -0.23
CA PHE A 65 11.99 8.03 0.01
C PHE A 65 11.82 7.30 1.35
N TYR A 66 12.69 7.62 2.32
CA TYR A 66 12.70 6.93 3.60
C TYR A 66 11.44 7.22 4.44
N ASN A 67 10.97 8.47 4.44
CA ASN A 67 9.79 8.87 5.20
C ASN A 67 8.53 8.21 4.63
N GLU A 68 8.40 8.22 3.30
CA GLU A 68 7.35 7.55 2.52
C GLU A 68 7.29 6.06 2.87
N ALA A 69 8.44 5.40 2.91
CA ALA A 69 8.54 4.00 3.31
C ALA A 69 8.07 3.76 4.75
N VAL A 70 8.37 4.66 5.68
CA VAL A 70 7.90 4.59 7.08
C VAL A 70 6.39 4.82 7.14
N PHE A 71 5.86 5.83 6.45
CA PHE A 71 4.43 6.12 6.41
C PHE A 71 3.63 4.97 5.81
N LEU A 72 4.11 4.31 4.75
CA LEU A 72 3.48 3.11 4.20
C LEU A 72 3.38 1.98 5.24
N LEU A 73 4.39 1.82 6.10
CA LEU A 73 4.36 0.81 7.16
C LEU A 73 3.35 1.13 8.25
N ILE A 74 3.23 2.40 8.62
CA ILE A 74 2.25 2.86 9.60
C ILE A 74 0.84 2.74 9.04
N ILE A 75 0.59 3.14 7.78
CA ILE A 75 -0.70 2.93 7.11
C ILE A 75 -1.07 1.46 7.14
N PHE A 76 -0.15 0.58 6.74
CA PHE A 76 -0.43 -0.86 6.73
C PHE A 76 -0.70 -1.42 8.12
N TRP A 77 -0.03 -0.91 9.16
CA TRP A 77 -0.34 -1.25 10.56
C TRP A 77 -1.79 -0.91 10.92
N PHE A 78 -2.31 0.24 10.48
CA PHE A 78 -3.72 0.60 10.68
C PHE A 78 -4.69 -0.30 9.91
N ILE A 79 -4.35 -0.69 8.68
CA ILE A 79 -5.16 -1.62 7.89
C ILE A 79 -5.19 -3.00 8.57
N ASP A 80 -4.04 -3.51 9.05
CA ASP A 80 -3.90 -4.86 9.62
C ASP A 80 -4.56 -5.08 10.99
N ASN A 81 -4.56 -4.04 11.83
CA ASN A 81 -5.06 -4.12 13.21
C ASN A 81 -6.53 -3.72 13.33
N ASP A 82 -7.20 -3.52 12.19
CA ASP A 82 -8.61 -3.22 12.08
C ASP A 82 -9.09 -2.18 13.11
N PHE A 83 -8.30 -1.11 13.29
CA PHE A 83 -8.64 -0.06 14.25
C PHE A 83 -10.04 0.44 13.91
N GLU A 84 -10.98 0.19 14.83
CA GLU A 84 -12.34 0.65 14.68
C GLU A 84 -12.31 2.15 14.45
N TYR A 85 -12.99 2.57 13.38
CA TYR A 85 -13.13 3.95 12.91
C TYR A 85 -13.65 4.93 14.00
N LYS A 86 -14.02 4.43 15.18
CA LYS A 86 -14.55 5.21 16.29
C LYS A 86 -13.43 5.64 17.26
N LYS A 87 -12.93 6.86 17.05
CA LYS A 87 -12.41 7.79 18.07
C LYS A 87 -11.06 7.49 18.76
N ASN A 88 -10.04 6.97 18.08
CA ASN A 88 -8.68 7.10 18.62
C ASN A 88 -8.04 8.40 18.12
N GLN A 89 -7.79 9.34 19.04
CA GLN A 89 -7.12 10.62 18.79
C GLN A 89 -5.77 10.45 18.10
N ASP A 90 -5.08 9.33 18.36
CA ASP A 90 -3.81 8.96 17.73
C ASP A 90 -3.93 8.75 16.21
N GLN A 91 -5.02 8.12 15.74
CA GLN A 91 -5.26 7.91 14.31
C GLN A 91 -5.56 9.23 13.61
N PHE A 92 -6.34 10.11 14.25
CA PHE A 92 -6.60 11.44 13.72
C PHE A 92 -5.30 12.25 13.63
N ASN A 93 -4.50 12.27 14.68
CA ASN A 93 -3.21 12.95 14.71
C ASN A 93 -2.27 12.42 13.62
N PHE A 94 -2.20 11.09 13.44
CA PHE A 94 -1.45 10.47 12.36
C PHE A 94 -1.96 10.91 10.99
N GLN A 95 -3.27 10.88 10.74
CA GLN A 95 -3.85 11.30 9.47
C GLN A 95 -3.58 12.78 9.18
N VAL A 96 -3.64 13.65 10.18
CA VAL A 96 -3.30 15.07 10.04
C VAL A 96 -1.83 15.24 9.69
N LYS A 97 -0.92 14.57 10.39
CA LYS A 97 0.52 14.63 10.11
C LYS A 97 0.87 14.03 8.75
N LEU A 98 0.25 12.92 8.38
CA LEU A 98 0.40 12.32 7.07
C LEU A 98 -0.16 13.24 5.99
N LYS A 99 -1.32 13.86 6.21
CA LYS A 99 -1.84 14.90 5.30
C LYS A 99 -0.88 16.08 5.20
N ASN A 100 -0.28 16.54 6.29
CA ASN A 100 0.71 17.62 6.24
C ASN A 100 1.99 17.21 5.49
N PHE A 101 2.48 15.99 5.73
CA PHE A 101 3.59 15.40 4.97
C PHE A 101 3.26 15.32 3.48
N LEU A 102 2.06 14.84 3.14
CA LEU A 102 1.58 14.73 1.76
C LEU A 102 1.21 16.08 1.14
N ASN A 103 0.80 17.09 1.90
CA ASN A 103 0.50 18.43 1.35
C ASN A 103 1.77 19.12 0.85
N ASN A 104 2.93 18.77 1.39
CA ASN A 104 4.23 19.17 0.86
C ASN A 104 4.58 18.45 -0.45
N LEU A 105 3.90 17.33 -0.74
CA LEU A 105 4.06 16.50 -1.92
C LEU A 105 2.83 16.71 -2.80
N THR A 106 2.81 17.78 -3.60
CA THR A 106 1.69 18.22 -4.46
C THR A 106 0.73 17.07 -4.75
N ILE A 107 -0.49 17.07 -4.23
CA ILE A 107 -1.42 15.93 -4.38
C ILE A 107 -2.11 16.05 -5.74
N SER A 108 -2.18 14.99 -6.54
CA SER A 108 -3.16 14.88 -7.63
C SER A 108 -4.19 13.87 -7.18
N SER A 109 -5.27 14.40 -6.63
CA SER A 109 -6.48 13.65 -6.39
C SER A 109 -7.41 14.07 -7.51
N ASP A 110 -7.30 13.42 -8.65
CA ASP A 110 -8.43 13.36 -9.55
C ASP A 110 -8.80 11.90 -9.78
N LEU A 111 -10.11 11.69 -9.74
CA LEU A 111 -10.90 10.63 -10.36
C LEU A 111 -11.57 9.59 -9.46
N ASN A 112 -12.84 9.40 -9.83
CA ASN A 112 -13.85 8.38 -9.54
C ASN A 112 -13.37 6.92 -9.55
N LEU A 113 -12.08 6.61 -9.35
CA LEU A 113 -11.56 5.23 -9.30
C LEU A 113 -12.20 4.40 -8.19
N GLU A 114 -12.49 5.03 -7.04
CA GLU A 114 -13.29 4.42 -5.97
C GLU A 114 -14.69 4.09 -6.49
N GLU A 115 -15.37 5.05 -7.10
CA GLU A 115 -16.70 4.85 -7.66
C GLU A 115 -16.71 3.84 -8.81
N GLU A 116 -15.71 3.76 -9.70
CA GLU A 116 -15.67 2.82 -10.82
C GLU A 116 -15.43 1.37 -10.36
N ILE A 117 -14.57 1.17 -9.36
CA ILE A 117 -14.29 -0.16 -8.81
C ILE A 117 -15.42 -0.63 -7.90
N LEU A 118 -16.14 0.28 -7.24
CA LEU A 118 -17.19 -0.04 -6.28
C LEU A 118 -18.62 -0.01 -6.87
N LYS A 119 -18.92 0.87 -7.84
CA LYS A 119 -20.23 0.93 -8.54
C LYS A 119 -20.45 -0.24 -9.50
N SER A 120 -19.44 -1.07 -9.78
CA SER A 120 -19.62 -2.28 -10.58
C SER A 120 -20.46 -3.37 -9.89
N TYR A 121 -20.92 -3.13 -8.65
CA TYR A 121 -21.62 -4.14 -7.85
C TYR A 121 -22.72 -3.54 -6.96
N ASP A 122 -23.96 -3.60 -7.45
CA ASP A 122 -25.16 -3.33 -6.67
C ASP A 122 -25.96 -4.64 -6.53
N THR A 123 -25.57 -5.48 -5.57
CA THR A 123 -26.41 -6.59 -5.11
C THR A 123 -26.48 -6.57 -3.58
N GLU A 124 -27.67 -6.83 -3.02
CA GLU A 124 -27.94 -6.62 -1.59
C GLU A 124 -27.06 -7.47 -0.66
N ASP A 125 -26.54 -8.60 -1.12
CA ASP A 125 -25.60 -9.48 -0.39
C ASP A 125 -24.20 -8.89 -0.21
N LEU A 126 -23.86 -7.81 -0.91
CA LEU A 126 -22.53 -7.20 -0.89
C LEU A 126 -22.37 -6.07 0.12
N LYS A 127 -23.46 -5.56 0.71
CA LYS A 127 -23.44 -4.31 1.49
C LYS A 127 -22.44 -4.30 2.66
N LYS A 128 -22.29 -5.40 3.41
CA LYS A 128 -21.36 -5.45 4.56
C LYS A 128 -19.89 -5.48 4.13
N SER A 129 -19.58 -6.41 3.23
CA SER A 129 -18.29 -6.56 2.54
C SER A 129 -17.81 -5.26 1.89
N HIS A 130 -18.74 -4.62 1.18
CA HIS A 130 -18.57 -3.37 0.48
C HIS A 130 -18.31 -2.22 1.46
N ASN A 131 -19.07 -2.16 2.56
CA ASN A 131 -18.85 -1.16 3.61
C ASN A 131 -17.48 -1.33 4.28
N ASP A 132 -16.99 -2.54 4.51
CA ASP A 132 -15.66 -2.73 5.13
C ASP A 132 -14.52 -2.30 4.20
N ILE A 133 -14.62 -2.59 2.90
CA ILE A 133 -13.66 -2.12 1.88
C ILE A 133 -13.74 -0.59 1.74
N LEU A 134 -14.95 -0.03 1.66
CA LEU A 134 -15.18 1.42 1.66
C LEU A 134 -14.60 2.07 2.91
N ASN A 135 -14.81 1.51 4.09
CA ASN A 135 -14.30 2.07 5.35
C ASN A 135 -12.77 2.19 5.38
N LYS A 136 -12.05 1.46 4.51
CA LYS A 136 -10.59 1.52 4.38
C LYS A 136 -10.10 2.30 3.15
N HIS A 137 -11.00 2.84 2.32
CA HIS A 137 -10.69 3.54 1.06
C HIS A 137 -9.66 4.66 1.25
N ASN A 138 -9.79 5.43 2.34
CA ASN A 138 -8.89 6.52 2.68
C ASN A 138 -7.44 6.05 2.86
N TRP A 139 -7.22 4.83 3.37
CA TRP A 139 -5.87 4.28 3.50
C TRP A 139 -5.26 3.92 2.14
N PHE A 140 -6.07 3.45 1.19
CA PHE A 140 -5.63 3.15 -0.17
C PHE A 140 -5.29 4.44 -0.94
N LYS A 141 -6.09 5.51 -0.77
CA LYS A 141 -5.77 6.86 -1.28
C LYS A 141 -4.43 7.37 -0.76
N LEU A 142 -4.18 7.20 0.54
CA LEU A 142 -2.90 7.57 1.14
C LEU A 142 -1.73 6.77 0.56
N CYS A 143 -1.92 5.47 0.29
CA CYS A 143 -0.92 4.68 -0.44
C CYS A 143 -0.68 5.25 -1.85
N GLY A 144 -1.75 5.54 -2.60
CA GLY A 144 -1.65 6.16 -3.93
C GLY A 144 -0.84 7.46 -3.91
N ASN A 145 -1.14 8.37 -2.98
CA ASN A 145 -0.41 9.63 -2.83
C ASN A 145 1.08 9.42 -2.52
N ILE A 146 1.41 8.44 -1.70
CA ILE A 146 2.82 8.11 -1.43
C ILE A 146 3.51 7.61 -2.71
N PHE A 147 2.87 6.78 -3.52
CA PHE A 147 3.46 6.36 -4.80
C PHE A 147 3.61 7.53 -5.79
N ALA A 148 2.62 8.41 -5.85
CA ALA A 148 2.62 9.60 -6.71
C ALA A 148 3.83 10.52 -6.42
N SER A 149 4.32 10.55 -5.17
CA SER A 149 5.50 11.34 -4.78
C SER A 149 6.79 10.94 -5.51
N ILE A 150 6.87 9.74 -6.10
CA ILE A 150 8.08 9.24 -6.76
C ILE A 150 8.44 10.08 -7.99
N SER A 151 7.44 10.58 -8.73
CA SER A 151 7.64 11.31 -9.96
C SER A 151 6.54 12.34 -10.20
N LEU A 152 6.95 13.57 -10.49
CA LEU A 152 6.05 14.63 -10.93
C LEU A 152 5.49 14.35 -12.34
N GLU A 153 6.24 13.65 -13.19
CA GLU A 153 5.86 13.38 -14.59
C GLU A 153 4.81 12.28 -14.71
N LYS A 154 4.91 11.22 -13.89
CA LYS A 154 4.03 10.03 -13.93
C LYS A 154 3.08 9.96 -12.73
N LYS A 155 2.74 11.13 -12.21
CA LYS A 155 2.11 11.28 -10.90
C LYS A 155 0.79 10.52 -10.79
N GLN A 156 -0.06 10.61 -11.81
CA GLN A 156 -1.37 9.95 -11.84
C GLN A 156 -1.24 8.43 -12.03
N GLU A 157 -0.32 7.97 -12.89
CA GLU A 157 -0.07 6.55 -13.13
C GLU A 157 0.44 5.87 -11.85
N LEU A 158 1.35 6.54 -11.15
CA LEU A 158 1.88 6.10 -9.86
C LEU A 158 0.81 6.11 -8.77
N TYR A 159 -0.03 7.14 -8.72
CA TYR A 159 -1.18 7.20 -7.82
C TYR A 159 -2.10 5.99 -8.03
N ASN A 160 -2.54 5.77 -9.27
CA ASN A 160 -3.43 4.67 -9.63
C ASN A 160 -2.82 3.31 -9.26
N TYR A 161 -1.53 3.11 -9.58
CA TYR A 161 -0.81 1.89 -9.24
C TYR A 161 -0.74 1.68 -7.71
N GLY A 162 -0.34 2.70 -6.95
CA GLY A 162 -0.24 2.62 -5.49
C GLY A 162 -1.59 2.31 -4.82
N TYR A 163 -2.66 2.96 -5.27
CA TYR A 163 -4.02 2.70 -4.82
C TYR A 163 -4.42 1.24 -5.10
N LEU A 164 -4.31 0.79 -6.35
CA LEU A 164 -4.76 -0.54 -6.81
C LEU A 164 -3.96 -1.68 -6.17
N VAL A 165 -2.65 -1.54 -6.02
CA VAL A 165 -1.81 -2.52 -5.31
C VAL A 165 -2.27 -2.68 -3.87
N SER A 166 -2.52 -1.56 -3.18
CA SER A 166 -2.92 -1.59 -1.77
C SER A 166 -4.30 -2.24 -1.58
N LEU A 167 -5.26 -1.92 -2.47
CA LEU A 167 -6.58 -2.54 -2.52
C LEU A 167 -6.49 -4.04 -2.80
N PHE A 168 -5.73 -4.45 -3.83
CA PHE A 168 -5.60 -5.85 -4.22
C PHE A 168 -4.99 -6.70 -3.11
N ILE A 169 -3.94 -6.21 -2.44
CA ILE A 169 -3.32 -6.90 -1.31
C ILE A 169 -4.30 -7.02 -0.13
N PHE A 170 -5.07 -5.96 0.16
CA PHE A 170 -6.09 -5.99 1.21
C PHE A 170 -7.16 -7.06 0.94
N ILE A 171 -7.79 -7.01 -0.25
CA ILE A 171 -8.81 -7.98 -0.67
C ILE A 171 -8.25 -9.41 -0.69
N SER A 172 -7.00 -9.58 -1.11
CA SER A 172 -6.40 -10.91 -1.28
C SER A 172 -6.03 -11.59 0.03
N PHE A 173 -5.57 -10.82 1.04
CA PHE A 173 -4.92 -11.39 2.24
C PHE A 173 -5.51 -10.95 3.57
N GLN A 174 -5.99 -9.71 3.69
CA GLN A 174 -6.50 -9.20 4.97
C GLN A 174 -8.01 -9.35 5.09
N TYR A 175 -8.70 -9.46 3.96
CA TYR A 175 -10.13 -9.73 3.92
C TYR A 175 -10.53 -11.06 4.58
N LYS A 176 -9.64 -12.06 4.64
CA LYS A 176 -9.89 -13.35 5.31
C LYS A 176 -10.14 -13.24 6.82
N LYS A 177 -9.73 -12.14 7.47
CA LYS A 177 -10.06 -11.88 8.89
C LYS A 177 -11.53 -11.51 9.09
N ILE A 178 -12.19 -11.06 8.03
CA ILE A 178 -13.63 -10.79 7.98
C ILE A 178 -14.24 -12.09 7.46
N ASN A 179 -15.15 -12.68 8.24
CA ASN A 179 -15.65 -14.06 8.15
C ASN A 179 -16.45 -14.37 6.84
N ILE A 180 -15.82 -14.22 5.68
CA ILE A 180 -16.38 -14.32 4.33
C ILE A 180 -15.46 -15.25 3.52
N GLU A 181 -15.13 -16.40 4.11
CA GLU A 181 -14.42 -17.43 3.37
C GLU A 181 -15.37 -18.00 2.32
N ASN A 182 -14.97 -17.88 1.04
CA ASN A 182 -15.52 -18.60 -0.11
C ASN A 182 -16.86 -18.15 -0.71
N SER A 183 -17.22 -16.86 -0.64
CA SER A 183 -18.25 -16.33 -1.54
C SER A 183 -17.68 -16.12 -2.95
N GLU A 184 -18.40 -16.53 -3.99
CA GLU A 184 -18.12 -16.24 -5.41
C GLU A 184 -17.81 -14.74 -5.65
N ASN A 185 -18.45 -13.88 -4.86
CA ASN A 185 -18.24 -12.43 -4.81
C ASN A 185 -16.79 -12.02 -4.51
N LEU A 186 -16.12 -12.67 -3.55
CA LEU A 186 -14.73 -12.35 -3.20
C LEU A 186 -13.78 -12.71 -4.35
N TYR A 187 -14.06 -13.80 -5.06
CA TYR A 187 -13.30 -14.19 -6.24
C TYR A 187 -13.42 -13.12 -7.35
N ILE A 188 -14.65 -12.64 -7.60
CA ILE A 188 -14.91 -11.58 -8.58
C ILE A 188 -14.19 -10.28 -8.21
N TYR A 189 -14.22 -9.86 -6.94
CA TYR A 189 -13.47 -8.68 -6.48
C TYR A 189 -11.97 -8.81 -6.70
N LYS A 190 -11.38 -9.97 -6.40
CA LYS A 190 -9.96 -10.24 -6.64
C LYS A 190 -9.63 -10.17 -8.13
N LEU A 191 -10.47 -10.76 -8.97
CA LEU A 191 -10.28 -10.77 -10.42
C LEU A 191 -10.26 -9.34 -10.97
N ASN A 192 -11.23 -8.51 -10.60
CA ASN A 192 -11.31 -7.14 -11.09
C ASN A 192 -10.19 -6.25 -10.58
N ALA A 193 -9.89 -6.32 -9.28
CA ALA A 193 -8.77 -5.57 -8.71
C ALA A 193 -7.45 -5.97 -9.40
N ASN A 194 -7.27 -7.25 -9.70
CA ASN A 194 -6.12 -7.74 -10.46
C ASN A 194 -6.10 -7.22 -11.91
N THR A 195 -7.23 -7.24 -12.62
CA THR A 195 -7.33 -6.71 -13.99
C THR A 195 -6.96 -5.23 -14.03
N LYS A 196 -7.55 -4.41 -13.15
CA LYS A 196 -7.23 -2.98 -13.05
C LYS A 196 -5.77 -2.75 -12.63
N LEU A 197 -5.25 -3.57 -11.71
CA LEU A 197 -3.84 -3.50 -11.33
C LEU A 197 -2.92 -3.80 -12.52
N ASN A 198 -3.24 -4.79 -13.34
CA ASN A 198 -2.48 -5.10 -14.56
C ASN A 198 -2.51 -3.92 -15.55
N GLU A 199 -3.69 -3.35 -15.81
CA GLU A 199 -3.83 -2.15 -16.66
C GLU A 199 -2.96 -0.99 -16.15
N ALA A 200 -3.00 -0.70 -14.84
CA ALA A 200 -2.21 0.37 -14.24
C ALA A 200 -0.69 0.09 -14.27
N THR A 201 -0.28 -1.16 -14.00
CA THR A 201 1.13 -1.55 -14.04
C THR A 201 1.70 -1.43 -15.45
N MET A 202 0.90 -1.76 -16.47
CA MET A 202 1.30 -1.63 -17.86
C MET A 202 1.54 -0.18 -18.25
N LYS A 203 0.67 0.74 -17.79
CA LYS A 203 0.84 2.19 -17.98
C LYS A 203 2.11 2.74 -17.30
N LEU A 204 2.47 2.20 -16.14
CA LEU A 204 3.64 2.66 -15.38
C LEU A 204 4.97 2.37 -16.10
N SER A 205 5.15 1.11 -16.54
CA SER A 205 6.35 0.68 -17.25
C SER A 205 6.07 -0.57 -18.09
N PRO A 206 5.71 -0.42 -19.37
CA PRO A 206 5.46 -1.57 -20.24
C PRO A 206 6.63 -2.54 -20.30
N ILE A 207 7.86 -2.00 -20.35
CA ILE A 207 9.11 -2.77 -20.41
C ILE A 207 9.34 -3.59 -19.14
N GLN A 208 8.89 -3.10 -17.98
CA GLN A 208 9.13 -3.75 -16.68
C GLN A 208 7.87 -4.41 -16.10
N PHE A 209 6.76 -4.38 -16.85
CA PHE A 209 5.46 -4.92 -16.46
C PHE A 209 5.58 -6.37 -15.97
N ASN A 210 6.13 -7.25 -16.81
CA ASN A 210 6.31 -8.67 -16.47
C ASN A 210 7.16 -8.84 -15.20
N HIS A 211 8.17 -7.99 -14.99
CA HIS A 211 9.00 -8.07 -13.79
C HIS A 211 8.22 -7.69 -12.52
N LEU A 212 7.41 -6.64 -12.58
CA LEU A 212 6.56 -6.20 -11.47
C LEU A 212 5.48 -7.23 -11.16
N ILE A 213 4.81 -7.79 -12.17
CA ILE A 213 3.79 -8.83 -11.99
C ILE A 213 4.41 -10.10 -11.40
N LEU A 214 5.51 -10.62 -11.98
CA LEU A 214 6.17 -11.82 -11.48
C LEU A 214 6.63 -11.67 -10.03
N LYS A 215 7.20 -10.51 -9.67
CA LYS A 215 7.59 -10.25 -8.27
C LYS A 215 6.39 -10.16 -7.34
N THR A 216 5.32 -9.50 -7.78
CA THR A 216 4.07 -9.39 -7.01
C THR A 216 3.54 -10.79 -6.74
N ASN A 217 3.28 -11.59 -7.77
CA ASN A 217 2.75 -12.95 -7.65
C ASN A 217 3.62 -13.85 -6.77
N HIS A 218 4.94 -13.87 -7.01
CA HIS A 218 5.89 -14.66 -6.20
C HIS A 218 5.89 -14.29 -4.71
N TRP A 219 5.60 -13.03 -4.38
CA TRP A 219 5.50 -12.63 -2.97
C TRP A 219 4.14 -12.96 -2.36
N LEU A 220 3.08 -12.93 -3.15
CA LEU A 220 1.75 -13.34 -2.73
C LEU A 220 1.69 -14.85 -2.45
N GLU A 221 2.34 -15.69 -3.27
CA GLU A 221 2.48 -17.14 -3.03
C GLU A 221 3.22 -17.49 -1.73
N LYS A 222 4.06 -16.59 -1.22
CA LYS A 222 4.78 -16.80 0.05
C LYS A 222 3.99 -16.42 1.29
N LEU A 223 2.85 -15.76 1.11
CA LEU A 223 1.96 -15.35 2.19
C LEU A 223 0.75 -16.29 2.34
N SER A 224 0.41 -17.07 1.30
CA SER A 224 -0.54 -18.19 1.34
C SER A 224 0.05 -19.40 2.03
#